data_AF-A0A160V640-F1
#
_entry.id   AF-A0A160V640-F1
#
_cell.length_a   1.000
_cell.length_b   1.000
_cell.length_c   1.000
_cell.angle_alpha   90.00
_cell.angle_beta   90.00
_cell.angle_gamma   90.00
#
_symmetry.space_group_name_H-M   'P 1'
#
loop_
_entity.id
_entity.type
_entity.pdbx_description
1 polymer ?
#
loop_
_entity_poly.entity_id
_entity_poly.type
_entity_poly.pdbx_seq_one_letter_code
_entity_poly.pdbx_strand_id
1 'polypeptide(L)'
;MLARLVARRFIAPRRLFSSDEELLEVINVDYFSRRGIGNFGEGDIFSWIPLEDRWELDLDDLVLETVRGLADDLAPYDLAGALPGILDGLYQQTAPATPRWLAEYIVEDALGLGKDPDLSLVDPACGTGVFLIAAIEAMSRNMADPIDVLFEAPEKIRGMDREPVAVVLARLNYLLALGDLIQEEHPPFLLPIYLADAYSVPVAGQSESGDVVFTLTTTAGDFPLPEPVVRDPMMLDWLLGRLTNYMDGAQLRLHIQPEDVAVQEVLNAYYNYLTAAKPRTPVPDALTPKQADSLLETARLLVQLHIRNDGTLWLHLVQNMAAPTVFSKRGFDRLASHGSPAFFKSCSELYLGTEGQAAMVTPQSSPTPDSFQIITGPGQLTSLQIEGGPVPSDRSWADAKVSIRVTKDS
;
A
#
# COMPACT_ATOMS: atom_id res chain seq x y z
N MET A 1 -9.02 -9.78 -7.60
CA MET A 1 -9.78 -9.67 -8.87
C MET A 1 -10.95 -8.68 -8.79
N LEU A 2 -12.01 -8.91 -8.01
CA LEU A 2 -13.17 -8.00 -7.96
C LEU A 2 -12.79 -6.53 -7.70
N ALA A 3 -11.87 -6.29 -6.76
CA ALA A 3 -11.34 -4.94 -6.50
C ALA A 3 -10.70 -4.28 -7.74
N ARG A 4 -10.01 -5.06 -8.58
CA ARG A 4 -9.41 -4.57 -9.84
C ARG A 4 -10.49 -4.26 -10.87
N LEU A 5 -11.52 -5.10 -11.00
CA LEU A 5 -12.65 -4.83 -11.90
C LEU A 5 -13.43 -3.57 -11.47
N VAL A 6 -13.66 -3.40 -10.17
CA VAL A 6 -14.28 -2.19 -9.61
C VAL A 6 -13.42 -0.96 -9.88
N ALA A 7 -12.12 -1.00 -9.56
CA ALA A 7 -11.21 0.12 -9.82
C ALA A 7 -11.14 0.49 -11.31
N ARG A 8 -11.09 -0.51 -12.21
CA ARG A 8 -11.13 -0.24 -13.66
C ARG A 8 -12.44 0.45 -14.06
N ARG A 9 -13.59 -0.03 -13.58
CA ARG A 9 -14.89 0.58 -13.89
C ARG A 9 -15.02 1.98 -13.30
N PHE A 10 -14.38 2.26 -12.17
CA PHE A 10 -14.30 3.59 -11.58
C PHE A 10 -13.40 4.54 -12.38
N ILE A 11 -12.16 4.13 -12.74
CA ILE A 11 -11.19 4.96 -13.48
C ILE A 11 -11.67 5.34 -14.88
N ALA A 12 -12.33 4.40 -15.59
CA ALA A 12 -12.81 4.64 -16.95
C ALA A 12 -14.30 4.25 -17.08
N PRO A 13 -15.20 5.06 -16.50
CA PRO A 13 -16.61 4.69 -16.29
C PRO A 13 -17.41 4.58 -17.59
N ARG A 14 -17.04 5.37 -18.59
CA ARG A 14 -17.72 5.45 -19.89
C ARG A 14 -17.33 4.35 -20.88
N ARG A 15 -16.43 3.44 -20.50
CA ARG A 15 -15.92 2.37 -21.36
C ARG A 15 -16.07 1.02 -20.67
N LEU A 16 -16.92 0.16 -21.23
CA LEU A 16 -16.92 -1.28 -20.93
C LEU A 16 -15.59 -1.90 -21.36
N PHE A 17 -15.27 -3.08 -20.83
CA PHE A 17 -14.11 -3.84 -21.26
C PHE A 17 -14.18 -4.06 -22.78
N SER A 18 -13.10 -3.70 -23.47
CA SER A 18 -13.07 -3.61 -24.92
C SER A 18 -12.37 -4.78 -25.60
N SER A 19 -11.57 -5.55 -24.85
CA SER A 19 -10.86 -6.73 -25.33
C SER A 19 -10.43 -7.63 -24.17
N ASP A 20 -10.09 -8.86 -24.55
CA ASP A 20 -9.46 -9.85 -23.68
C ASP A 20 -8.12 -9.36 -23.15
N GLU A 21 -7.36 -8.66 -23.99
CA GLU A 21 -6.10 -8.01 -23.65
C GLU A 21 -6.30 -6.99 -22.52
N GLU A 22 -7.34 -6.16 -22.59
CA GLU A 22 -7.64 -5.21 -21.50
C GLU A 22 -8.00 -5.93 -20.20
N LEU A 23 -8.76 -7.04 -20.28
CA LEU A 23 -9.08 -7.84 -19.09
C LEU A 23 -7.81 -8.43 -18.46
N LEU A 24 -6.91 -8.99 -19.27
CA LEU A 24 -5.63 -9.51 -18.80
C LEU A 24 -4.76 -8.40 -18.20
N GLU A 25 -4.70 -7.21 -18.81
CA GLU A 25 -4.00 -6.05 -18.25
C GLU A 25 -4.59 -5.59 -16.91
N VAL A 26 -5.90 -5.71 -16.72
CA VAL A 26 -6.56 -5.39 -15.44
C VAL A 26 -6.26 -6.46 -14.39
N ILE A 27 -6.25 -7.74 -14.76
CA ILE A 27 -5.86 -8.84 -13.87
C ILE A 27 -4.40 -8.68 -13.46
N ASN A 28 -3.50 -8.43 -14.41
CA ASN A 28 -2.05 -8.28 -14.17
C ASN A 28 -1.63 -6.90 -13.69
N VAL A 29 -2.61 -6.03 -13.43
CA VAL A 29 -2.47 -4.62 -13.00
C VAL A 29 -1.74 -3.67 -13.94
N ASP A 30 -1.23 -4.15 -15.08
CA ASP A 30 -0.62 -3.34 -16.14
C ASP A 30 -1.49 -2.17 -16.57
N TYR A 31 -2.82 -2.36 -16.59
CA TYR A 31 -3.77 -1.30 -16.89
C TYR A 31 -3.57 -0.08 -15.98
N PHE A 32 -3.43 -0.31 -14.67
CA PHE A 32 -3.26 0.76 -13.66
C PHE A 32 -1.88 1.40 -13.77
N SER A 33 -0.84 0.58 -13.94
CA SER A 33 0.54 1.06 -14.14
C SER A 33 0.64 1.98 -15.37
N ARG A 34 0.01 1.61 -16.50
CA ARG A 34 -0.06 2.45 -17.71
C ARG A 34 -0.84 3.73 -17.51
N ARG A 35 -1.81 3.73 -16.58
CA ARG A 35 -2.56 4.92 -16.17
C ARG A 35 -1.81 5.78 -15.14
N GLY A 36 -0.59 5.39 -14.76
CA GLY A 36 0.23 6.11 -13.79
C GLY A 36 -0.13 5.82 -12.33
N ILE A 37 -0.88 4.75 -12.05
CA ILE A 37 -1.23 4.33 -10.68
C ILE A 37 -0.32 3.17 -10.30
N GLY A 38 0.77 3.47 -9.61
CA GLY A 38 1.71 2.48 -9.10
C GLY A 38 1.24 1.86 -7.78
N ASN A 39 1.75 0.67 -7.47
CA ASN A 39 1.42 -0.10 -6.27
C ASN A 39 -0.10 -0.40 -6.09
N PHE A 40 -0.86 -0.56 -7.18
CA PHE A 40 -2.26 -0.99 -7.08
C PHE A 40 -2.41 -2.51 -6.82
N GLY A 41 -1.58 -3.33 -7.47
CA GLY A 41 -1.50 -4.77 -7.18
C GLY A 41 -0.17 -5.33 -7.67
N GLU A 42 0.84 -5.14 -6.85
CA GLU A 42 2.22 -5.56 -7.07
C GLU A 42 2.40 -7.08 -7.16
N GLY A 43 2.22 -7.65 -8.36
CA GLY A 43 2.46 -9.07 -8.66
C GLY A 43 2.01 -9.97 -7.51
N ASP A 44 0.82 -9.66 -7.00
CA ASP A 44 0.42 -10.07 -5.68
C ASP A 44 0.28 -11.59 -5.62
N ILE A 45 0.20 -12.13 -4.40
CA ILE A 45 -0.12 -13.55 -4.17
C ILE A 45 -1.45 -14.00 -4.82
N PHE A 46 -2.19 -13.10 -5.48
CA PHE A 46 -3.42 -13.34 -6.22
C PHE A 46 -3.27 -13.16 -7.74
N SER A 47 -2.04 -13.05 -8.25
CA SER A 47 -1.73 -12.90 -9.68
C SER A 47 -1.41 -14.25 -10.34
N TRP A 48 -1.91 -15.36 -9.77
CA TRP A 48 -1.83 -16.71 -10.31
C TRP A 48 -2.91 -17.04 -11.36
N ILE A 49 -3.88 -16.14 -11.55
CA ILE A 49 -4.97 -16.32 -12.51
C ILE A 49 -4.45 -16.42 -13.95
N PRO A 50 -3.54 -15.57 -14.43
CA PRO A 50 -2.78 -15.85 -15.65
C PRO A 50 -1.91 -17.07 -15.37
N LEU A 51 -2.15 -18.13 -16.15
CA LEU A 51 -1.42 -19.38 -15.99
C LEU A 51 -0.02 -19.15 -16.54
N GLU A 52 0.99 -19.46 -15.74
CA GLU A 52 2.34 -19.46 -16.28
C GLU A 52 2.56 -20.73 -17.11
N ASP A 53 3.24 -20.61 -18.24
CA ASP A 53 3.53 -21.73 -19.15
C ASP A 53 4.15 -22.94 -18.41
N ARG A 54 4.91 -22.70 -17.33
CA ARG A 54 5.55 -23.76 -16.51
C ARG A 54 4.58 -24.78 -15.91
N TRP A 55 3.31 -24.42 -15.76
CA TRP A 55 2.31 -25.32 -15.18
C TRP A 55 1.71 -26.27 -16.23
N GLU A 56 1.91 -25.99 -17.53
CA GLU A 56 1.41 -26.80 -18.66
C GLU A 56 -0.08 -27.16 -18.53
N LEU A 57 -0.89 -26.23 -18.00
CA LEU A 57 -2.29 -26.50 -17.67
C LEU A 57 -3.24 -26.37 -18.88
N ASP A 58 -2.90 -25.56 -19.88
CA ASP A 58 -3.72 -25.30 -21.07
C ASP A 58 -5.15 -24.84 -20.72
N LEU A 59 -5.28 -23.96 -19.71
CA LEU A 59 -6.57 -23.43 -19.22
C LEU A 59 -6.76 -21.94 -19.52
N ASP A 60 -5.93 -21.33 -20.38
CA ASP A 60 -5.96 -19.89 -20.65
C ASP A 60 -7.31 -19.43 -21.18
N ASP A 61 -7.90 -20.18 -22.12
CA ASP A 61 -9.23 -19.91 -22.66
C ASP A 61 -10.31 -19.98 -21.57
N LEU A 62 -10.23 -20.95 -20.66
CA LEU A 62 -11.19 -21.12 -19.57
C LEU A 62 -11.07 -20.01 -18.52
N VAL A 63 -9.84 -19.64 -18.17
CA VAL A 63 -9.58 -18.50 -17.28
C VAL A 63 -10.16 -17.23 -17.88
N LEU A 64 -9.90 -16.99 -19.16
CA LEU A 64 -10.36 -15.80 -19.84
C LEU A 64 -11.89 -15.78 -19.98
N GLU A 65 -12.52 -16.91 -20.31
CA GLU A 65 -13.98 -17.05 -20.29
C GLU A 65 -14.56 -16.75 -18.89
N THR A 66 -13.94 -17.28 -17.84
CA THR A 66 -14.37 -17.06 -16.45
C THR A 66 -14.27 -15.57 -16.08
N VAL A 67 -13.16 -14.92 -16.41
CA VAL A 67 -12.96 -13.50 -16.06
C VAL A 67 -13.88 -12.59 -16.88
N ARG A 68 -14.11 -12.91 -18.15
CA ARG A 68 -15.13 -12.22 -18.97
C ARG A 68 -16.52 -12.35 -18.35
N GLY A 69 -16.94 -13.55 -17.97
CA GLY A 69 -18.22 -13.77 -17.33
C GLY A 69 -18.40 -12.92 -16.07
N LEU A 70 -17.36 -12.84 -15.23
CA LEU A 70 -17.38 -11.97 -14.04
C LEU A 70 -17.42 -10.48 -14.38
N ALA A 71 -16.72 -10.05 -15.44
CA ALA A 71 -16.78 -8.66 -15.90
C ALA A 71 -18.16 -8.31 -16.47
N ASP A 72 -18.79 -9.22 -17.19
CA ASP A 72 -20.15 -9.09 -17.73
C ASP A 72 -21.19 -9.04 -16.62
N ASP A 73 -21.07 -9.89 -15.59
CA ASP A 73 -21.93 -9.87 -14.41
C ASP A 73 -21.82 -8.55 -13.62
N LEU A 74 -20.66 -7.89 -13.67
CA LEU A 74 -20.46 -6.57 -13.06
C LEU A 74 -20.96 -5.40 -13.92
N ALA A 75 -21.13 -5.59 -15.23
CA ALA A 75 -21.49 -4.52 -16.16
C ALA A 75 -22.79 -3.76 -15.81
N PRO A 76 -23.86 -4.40 -15.27
CA PRO A 76 -25.09 -3.71 -14.89
C PRO A 76 -24.96 -2.75 -13.71
N TYR A 77 -23.92 -2.88 -12.88
CA TYR A 77 -23.72 -2.05 -11.69
C TYR A 77 -23.05 -0.72 -12.06
N ASP A 78 -23.59 0.38 -11.52
CA ASP A 78 -22.95 1.69 -11.64
C ASP A 78 -21.78 1.80 -10.66
N LEU A 79 -20.59 1.53 -11.18
CA LEU A 79 -19.33 1.61 -10.45
C LEU A 79 -18.57 2.91 -10.76
N ALA A 80 -19.16 3.83 -11.54
CA ALA A 80 -18.57 5.14 -11.82
C ALA A 80 -18.55 6.02 -10.56
N GLY A 81 -19.58 5.91 -9.73
CA GLY A 81 -19.70 6.58 -8.43
C GLY A 81 -19.41 5.65 -7.25
N ALA A 82 -18.58 4.62 -7.43
CA ALA A 82 -18.23 3.70 -6.35
C ALA A 82 -17.63 4.46 -5.17
N LEU A 83 -18.17 4.23 -3.97
CA LEU A 83 -17.69 4.87 -2.75
C LEU A 83 -16.69 3.96 -2.03
N PRO A 84 -15.74 4.54 -1.27
CA PRO A 84 -14.87 3.75 -0.40
C PRO A 84 -15.69 2.83 0.52
N GLY A 85 -15.23 1.59 0.68
CA GLY A 85 -15.90 0.58 1.48
C GLY A 85 -16.90 -0.31 0.71
N ILE A 86 -17.09 -0.10 -0.59
CA ILE A 86 -18.06 -0.85 -1.42
C ILE A 86 -17.90 -2.39 -1.34
N LEU A 87 -16.68 -2.89 -1.07
CA LEU A 87 -16.39 -4.32 -0.95
C LEU A 87 -16.15 -4.78 0.49
N ASP A 88 -16.17 -3.89 1.49
CA ASP A 88 -15.79 -4.21 2.87
C ASP A 88 -16.71 -5.27 3.48
N GLY A 89 -18.01 -5.23 3.14
CA GLY A 89 -19.00 -6.21 3.58
C GLY A 89 -18.73 -7.64 3.10
N LEU A 90 -17.98 -7.82 1.99
CA LEU A 90 -17.58 -9.15 1.53
C LEU A 90 -16.42 -9.71 2.37
N TYR A 91 -15.57 -8.84 2.90
CA TYR A 91 -14.39 -9.18 3.68
C TYR A 91 -14.71 -9.37 5.18
N GLN A 92 -15.48 -8.46 5.77
CA GLN A 92 -15.70 -8.38 7.22
C GLN A 92 -16.98 -9.10 7.67
N GLN A 93 -17.09 -10.40 7.35
CA GLN A 93 -18.27 -11.20 7.74
C GLN A 93 -18.28 -11.60 9.22
N THR A 94 -17.13 -11.52 9.91
CA THR A 94 -16.93 -12.12 11.24
C THR A 94 -16.45 -11.16 12.33
N ALA A 95 -15.98 -9.96 12.01
CA ALA A 95 -15.51 -8.97 12.98
C ALA A 95 -16.12 -7.58 12.70
N PRO A 96 -16.47 -6.80 13.75
CA PRO A 96 -17.03 -5.46 13.59
C PRO A 96 -16.05 -4.51 12.89
N ALA A 97 -16.51 -3.93 11.79
CA ALA A 97 -15.87 -2.81 11.09
C ALA A 97 -15.81 -1.58 12.00
N THR A 98 -14.73 -0.78 11.90
CA THR A 98 -14.74 0.59 12.43
C THR A 98 -15.74 1.43 11.63
N PRO A 99 -16.78 2.00 12.25
CA PRO A 99 -17.72 2.87 11.55
C PRO A 99 -17.04 4.12 10.96
N ARG A 100 -17.56 4.61 9.83
CA ARG A 100 -17.10 5.84 9.16
C ARG A 100 -17.06 7.02 10.11
N TRP A 101 -18.15 7.28 10.84
CA TRP A 101 -18.21 8.40 11.80
C TRP A 101 -17.14 8.31 12.90
N LEU A 102 -16.73 7.11 13.30
CA LEU A 102 -15.71 6.92 14.33
C LEU A 102 -14.33 7.22 13.77
N ALA A 103 -14.05 6.78 12.54
CA ALA A 103 -12.82 7.09 11.84
C ALA A 103 -12.69 8.60 11.58
N GLU A 104 -13.75 9.24 11.09
CA GLU A 104 -13.80 10.70 10.88
C GLU A 104 -13.59 11.47 12.19
N TYR A 105 -14.25 11.08 13.29
CA TYR A 105 -14.00 11.69 14.60
C TYR A 105 -12.52 11.58 15.03
N ILE A 106 -11.92 10.40 14.88
CA ILE A 106 -10.53 10.17 15.28
C ILE A 106 -9.59 11.05 14.47
N VAL A 107 -9.75 11.03 13.14
CA VAL A 107 -8.86 11.74 12.23
C VAL A 107 -9.03 13.25 12.36
N GLU A 108 -10.27 13.74 12.33
CA GLU A 108 -10.54 15.17 12.27
C GLU A 108 -10.46 15.86 13.64
N ASP A 109 -11.09 15.28 14.66
CA ASP A 109 -11.24 15.93 15.96
C ASP A 109 -10.17 15.49 16.96
N ALA A 110 -9.91 14.18 17.07
CA ALA A 110 -8.94 13.67 18.05
C ALA A 110 -7.49 13.91 17.62
N LEU A 111 -7.19 13.75 16.32
CA LEU A 111 -5.85 13.93 15.73
C LEU A 111 -5.70 15.28 15.02
N GLY A 112 -6.78 16.01 14.75
CA GLY A 112 -6.70 17.39 14.26
C GLY A 112 -6.42 17.55 12.77
N LEU A 113 -6.47 16.49 11.95
CA LEU A 113 -6.27 16.61 10.49
C LEU A 113 -7.34 17.49 9.83
N GLY A 114 -8.52 17.62 10.43
CA GLY A 114 -9.57 18.50 9.94
C GLY A 114 -9.23 20.00 10.06
N LYS A 115 -8.21 20.35 10.86
CA LYS A 115 -7.78 21.73 11.14
C LYS A 115 -6.46 22.10 10.48
N ASP A 116 -5.62 21.10 10.21
CA ASP A 116 -4.28 21.28 9.66
C ASP A 116 -4.02 20.19 8.59
N PRO A 117 -4.20 20.52 7.29
CA PRO A 117 -4.03 19.57 6.19
C PRO A 117 -2.56 19.26 5.89
N ASP A 118 -1.60 19.89 6.59
CA ASP A 118 -0.18 19.59 6.44
C ASP A 118 0.29 18.41 7.29
N LEU A 119 -0.53 17.96 8.23
CA LEU A 119 -0.22 16.82 9.08
C LEU A 119 -0.18 15.51 8.28
N SER A 120 0.87 14.73 8.50
CA SER A 120 1.01 13.37 8.00
C SER A 120 0.35 12.35 8.93
N LEU A 121 -0.21 11.28 8.37
CA LEU A 121 -0.87 10.20 9.08
C LEU A 121 -0.38 8.83 8.62
N VAL A 122 -0.11 7.95 9.58
CA VAL A 122 0.17 6.53 9.34
C VAL A 122 -0.88 5.65 10.01
N ASP A 123 -1.31 4.61 9.31
CA ASP A 123 -2.04 3.49 9.88
C ASP A 123 -1.22 2.18 9.76
N PRO A 124 -0.60 1.70 10.85
CA PRO A 124 0.27 0.51 10.86
C PRO A 124 -0.49 -0.83 10.79
N ALA A 125 -1.82 -0.82 10.84
CA ALA A 125 -2.66 -1.99 10.66
C ALA A 125 -3.97 -1.51 10.00
N CYS A 126 -3.87 -1.14 8.73
CA CYS A 126 -4.90 -0.33 8.10
C CYS A 126 -6.19 -1.06 7.76
N GLY A 127 -6.22 -2.39 7.81
CA GLY A 127 -7.38 -3.17 7.41
C GLY A 127 -7.83 -2.79 6.00
N THR A 128 -9.09 -2.37 5.84
CA THR A 128 -9.64 -1.89 4.57
C THR A 128 -9.42 -0.38 4.33
N GLY A 129 -8.63 0.29 5.18
CA GLY A 129 -8.15 1.66 4.97
C GLY A 129 -9.05 2.77 5.53
N VAL A 130 -9.99 2.46 6.43
CA VAL A 130 -11.01 3.42 6.92
C VAL A 130 -10.43 4.74 7.46
N PHE A 131 -9.32 4.70 8.20
CA PHE A 131 -8.66 5.91 8.71
C PHE A 131 -7.93 6.69 7.61
N LEU A 132 -7.36 5.98 6.62
CA LEU A 132 -6.71 6.60 5.47
C LEU A 132 -7.74 7.33 4.61
N ILE A 133 -8.90 6.71 4.36
CA ILE A 133 -10.03 7.32 3.63
C ILE A 133 -10.47 8.60 4.33
N ALA A 134 -10.73 8.54 5.64
CA ALA A 134 -11.15 9.71 6.41
C ALA A 134 -10.10 10.84 6.34
N ALA A 135 -8.81 10.51 6.34
CA ALA A 135 -7.73 11.49 6.19
C ALA A 135 -7.69 12.13 4.79
N ILE A 136 -7.86 11.34 3.72
CA ILE A 136 -7.89 11.84 2.35
C ILE A 136 -9.10 12.75 2.15
N GLU A 137 -10.27 12.34 2.63
CA GLU A 137 -11.48 13.14 2.53
C GLU A 137 -11.37 14.45 3.31
N ALA A 138 -10.76 14.43 4.51
CA ALA A 138 -10.48 15.63 5.30
C ALA A 138 -9.49 16.57 4.59
N MET A 139 -8.44 16.03 3.98
CA MET A 139 -7.49 16.80 3.18
C MET A 139 -8.18 17.42 1.95
N SER A 140 -8.95 16.64 1.21
CA SER A 140 -9.67 17.07 0.00
C SER A 140 -10.64 18.23 0.27
N ARG A 141 -11.34 18.22 1.43
CA ARG A 141 -12.19 19.34 1.85
C ARG A 141 -11.44 20.64 2.13
N ASN A 142 -10.16 20.55 2.50
CA ASN A 142 -9.35 21.68 2.95
C ASN A 142 -8.36 22.20 1.89
N MET A 143 -8.19 21.48 0.78
CA MET A 143 -7.31 21.91 -0.32
C MET A 143 -7.99 22.88 -1.27
N ALA A 144 -7.20 23.84 -1.78
CA ALA A 144 -7.67 24.83 -2.72
C ALA A 144 -7.79 24.27 -4.14
N ASP A 145 -6.80 23.48 -4.59
CA ASP A 145 -6.83 22.77 -5.85
C ASP A 145 -7.02 21.27 -5.58
N PRO A 146 -8.11 20.65 -6.07
CA PRO A 146 -8.33 19.22 -5.95
C PRO A 146 -7.16 18.38 -6.47
N ILE A 147 -6.43 18.82 -7.51
CA ILE A 147 -5.31 18.03 -8.06
C ILE A 147 -4.16 17.87 -7.06
N ASP A 148 -3.99 18.81 -6.13
CA ASP A 148 -2.93 18.75 -5.11
C ASP A 148 -3.12 17.53 -4.19
N VAL A 149 -4.36 17.09 -3.97
CA VAL A 149 -4.67 15.89 -3.17
C VAL A 149 -4.00 14.66 -3.75
N LEU A 150 -3.91 14.57 -5.08
CA LEU A 150 -3.31 13.42 -5.77
C LEU A 150 -1.80 13.30 -5.50
N PHE A 151 -1.12 14.41 -5.21
CA PHE A 151 0.31 14.44 -4.89
C PHE A 151 0.58 14.38 -3.39
N GLU A 152 -0.20 15.14 -2.62
CA GLU A 152 0.01 15.32 -1.20
C GLU A 152 -0.49 14.14 -0.38
N ALA A 153 -1.61 13.49 -0.78
CA ALA A 153 -2.13 12.36 -0.03
C ALA A 153 -1.15 11.17 -0.04
N PRO A 154 -0.59 10.71 -1.19
CA PRO A 154 0.40 9.63 -1.19
C PRO A 154 1.63 9.90 -0.32
N GLU A 155 2.01 11.17 -0.23
CA GLU A 155 3.09 11.58 0.64
C GLU A 155 2.67 11.53 2.11
N LYS A 156 1.59 12.20 2.49
CA LYS A 156 1.23 12.42 3.90
C LYS A 156 0.49 11.24 4.53
N ILE A 157 -0.30 10.49 3.78
CA ILE A 157 -1.26 9.50 4.31
C ILE A 157 -0.86 8.11 3.84
N ARG A 158 -0.30 7.32 4.74
CA ARG A 158 0.30 6.01 4.41
C ARG A 158 -0.21 4.90 5.30
N GLY A 159 -0.22 3.67 4.80
CA GLY A 159 -0.68 2.53 5.57
C GLY A 159 0.07 1.24 5.29
N MET A 160 -0.07 0.29 6.20
CA MET A 160 0.34 -1.09 5.96
C MET A 160 -0.61 -2.04 6.70
N ASP A 161 -0.69 -3.27 6.20
CA ASP A 161 -1.34 -4.35 6.92
C ASP A 161 -0.66 -5.69 6.56
N ARG A 162 -0.78 -6.68 7.45
CA ARG A 162 -0.23 -8.02 7.23
C ARG A 162 -1.18 -8.92 6.44
N GLU A 163 -2.45 -8.54 6.31
CA GLU A 163 -3.48 -9.36 5.67
C GLU A 163 -3.63 -8.98 4.18
N PRO A 164 -3.28 -9.88 3.23
CA PRO A 164 -3.22 -9.53 1.81
C PRO A 164 -4.54 -9.03 1.22
N VAL A 165 -5.66 -9.63 1.61
CA VAL A 165 -6.99 -9.21 1.12
C VAL A 165 -7.34 -7.82 1.64
N ALA A 166 -6.99 -7.52 2.89
CA ALA A 166 -7.23 -6.20 3.49
C ALA A 166 -6.47 -5.11 2.72
N VAL A 167 -5.17 -5.35 2.43
CA VAL A 167 -4.32 -4.43 1.66
C VAL A 167 -4.88 -4.15 0.27
N VAL A 168 -5.37 -5.17 -0.45
CA VAL A 168 -6.00 -4.99 -1.76
C VAL A 168 -7.24 -4.08 -1.65
N LEU A 169 -8.07 -4.28 -0.62
CA LEU A 169 -9.25 -3.45 -0.40
C LEU A 169 -8.88 -2.04 0.06
N ALA A 170 -7.87 -1.87 0.89
CA ALA A 170 -7.36 -0.57 1.30
C ALA A 170 -6.84 0.23 0.10
N ARG A 171 -6.12 -0.41 -0.84
CA ARG A 171 -5.68 0.23 -2.10
C ARG A 171 -6.85 0.65 -2.97
N LEU A 172 -7.87 -0.19 -3.13
CA LEU A 172 -9.11 0.19 -3.80
C LEU A 172 -9.76 1.39 -3.11
N ASN A 173 -9.96 1.32 -1.79
CA ASN A 173 -10.67 2.35 -1.05
C ASN A 173 -9.90 3.67 -1.02
N TYR A 174 -8.57 3.64 -0.96
CA TYR A 174 -7.71 4.82 -1.12
C TYR A 174 -7.89 5.44 -2.51
N LEU A 175 -7.87 4.61 -3.56
CA LEU A 175 -8.10 5.05 -4.92
C LEU A 175 -9.49 5.70 -5.09
N LEU A 176 -10.54 5.10 -4.52
CA LEU A 176 -11.89 5.65 -4.54
C LEU A 176 -11.99 6.97 -3.74
N ALA A 177 -11.24 7.11 -2.65
CA ALA A 177 -11.21 8.33 -1.85
C ALA A 177 -10.56 9.53 -2.58
N LEU A 178 -9.70 9.28 -3.56
CA LEU A 178 -9.19 10.30 -4.47
C LEU A 178 -10.26 10.81 -5.45
N GLY A 179 -11.40 10.11 -5.57
CA GLY A 179 -12.56 10.56 -6.33
C GLY A 179 -12.32 10.66 -7.84
N ASP A 180 -13.01 11.60 -8.48
CA ASP A 180 -12.99 11.76 -9.95
C ASP A 180 -11.62 12.20 -10.50
N LEU A 181 -10.69 12.66 -9.65
CA LEU A 181 -9.35 13.09 -10.06
C LEU A 181 -8.56 12.02 -10.80
N ILE A 182 -8.76 10.76 -10.40
CA ILE A 182 -8.09 9.61 -11.01
C ILE A 182 -8.76 9.15 -12.32
N GLN A 183 -9.92 9.70 -12.67
CA GLN A 183 -10.59 9.45 -13.95
C GLN A 183 -10.00 10.31 -15.08
N GLU A 184 -9.41 11.46 -14.75
CA GLU A 184 -8.76 12.38 -15.68
C GLU A 184 -7.29 12.01 -15.95
N GLU A 185 -6.64 12.68 -16.90
CA GLU A 185 -5.19 12.51 -17.09
C GLU A 185 -4.46 13.15 -15.90
N HIS A 186 -3.54 12.39 -15.31
CA HIS A 186 -2.77 12.83 -14.15
C HIS A 186 -1.33 12.32 -14.24
N PRO A 187 -0.37 13.01 -13.59
CA PRO A 187 0.97 12.47 -13.43
C PRO A 187 0.96 11.16 -12.64
N PRO A 188 1.99 10.32 -12.81
CA PRO A 188 2.07 9.06 -12.10
C PRO A 188 2.24 9.28 -10.59
N PHE A 189 1.60 8.44 -9.78
CA PHE A 189 1.70 8.42 -8.33
C PHE A 189 1.72 6.97 -7.82
N LEU A 190 2.20 6.78 -6.58
CA LEU A 190 2.24 5.49 -5.91
C LEU A 190 1.15 5.44 -4.84
N LEU A 191 0.39 4.36 -4.77
CA LEU A 191 -0.49 4.11 -3.62
C LEU A 191 0.35 3.69 -2.42
N PRO A 192 0.37 4.44 -1.31
CA PRO A 192 1.31 4.22 -0.21
C PRO A 192 0.79 3.19 0.81
N ILE A 193 0.29 2.06 0.32
CA ILE A 193 -0.27 0.98 1.15
C ILE A 193 0.51 -0.31 0.87
N TYR A 194 1.09 -0.90 1.92
CA TYR A 194 2.02 -2.02 1.79
C TYR A 194 1.56 -3.26 2.57
N LEU A 195 1.84 -4.44 2.03
CA LEU A 195 1.66 -5.75 2.67
C LEU A 195 2.82 -6.04 3.62
N ALA A 196 2.74 -5.53 4.84
CA ALA A 196 3.82 -5.61 5.81
C ALA A 196 3.31 -5.77 7.23
N ASP A 197 4.13 -6.39 8.07
CA ASP A 197 3.89 -6.43 9.51
C ASP A 197 4.57 -5.26 10.20
N ALA A 198 3.79 -4.42 10.87
CA ALA A 198 4.28 -3.21 11.53
C ALA A 198 5.26 -3.45 12.69
N TYR A 199 5.41 -4.68 13.18
CA TYR A 199 6.48 -5.00 14.14
C TYR A 199 7.80 -5.35 13.48
N SER A 200 7.78 -5.69 12.20
CA SER A 200 8.92 -6.21 11.47
C SER A 200 9.74 -5.05 10.90
N VAL A 201 10.36 -4.26 11.78
CA VAL A 201 11.31 -3.20 11.40
C VAL A 201 12.73 -3.77 11.42
N PRO A 202 13.35 -4.02 10.24
CA PRO A 202 14.74 -4.43 10.13
C PRO A 202 15.71 -3.61 10.97
N VAL A 203 16.58 -4.28 11.73
CA VAL A 203 17.63 -3.62 12.50
C VAL A 203 18.72 -3.16 11.55
N ALA A 204 19.13 -1.89 11.68
CA ALA A 204 20.26 -1.35 10.94
C ALA A 204 21.55 -2.09 11.33
N GLY A 205 22.20 -2.71 10.34
CA GLY A 205 23.53 -3.29 10.45
C GLY A 205 24.59 -2.38 9.86
N GLN A 206 25.83 -2.84 9.95
CA GLN A 206 26.95 -2.29 9.19
C GLN A 206 27.39 -3.31 8.16
N SER A 207 27.52 -2.89 6.91
CA SER A 207 28.22 -3.68 5.89
C SER A 207 29.70 -3.86 6.27
N GLU A 208 30.39 -4.82 5.66
CA GLU A 208 31.84 -4.99 5.79
C GLU A 208 32.63 -3.70 5.47
N SER A 209 32.02 -2.82 4.68
CA SER A 209 32.59 -1.56 4.22
C SER A 209 32.30 -0.36 5.13
N GLY A 210 31.53 -0.55 6.21
CA GLY A 210 31.17 0.44 7.22
C GLY A 210 29.88 1.24 6.96
N ASP A 211 29.23 1.04 5.81
CA ASP A 211 27.97 1.73 5.47
C ASP A 211 26.77 1.09 6.17
N VAL A 212 25.77 1.91 6.50
CA VAL A 212 24.51 1.48 7.12
C VAL A 212 23.67 0.71 6.09
N VAL A 213 23.31 -0.52 6.45
CA VAL A 213 22.51 -1.43 5.62
C VAL A 213 21.37 -2.00 6.44
N PHE A 214 20.19 -2.13 5.82
CA PHE A 214 19.04 -2.81 6.39
C PHE A 214 18.87 -4.15 5.69
N THR A 215 19.02 -5.24 6.43
CA THR A 215 18.92 -6.58 5.85
C THR A 215 17.52 -7.15 6.09
N LEU A 216 16.82 -7.47 5.00
CA LEU A 216 15.55 -8.19 5.05
C LEU A 216 15.84 -9.69 5.02
N THR A 217 15.76 -10.36 6.17
CA THR A 217 16.00 -11.80 6.26
C THR A 217 14.72 -12.58 5.95
N THR A 218 14.81 -13.50 4.99
CA THR A 218 13.69 -14.31 4.51
C THR A 218 14.07 -15.77 4.33
N THR A 219 13.10 -16.62 4.01
CA THR A 219 13.35 -18.02 3.65
C THR A 219 14.07 -18.19 2.32
N ALA A 220 14.02 -17.20 1.41
CA ALA A 220 14.73 -17.22 0.14
C ALA A 220 16.17 -16.67 0.23
N GLY A 221 16.51 -16.02 1.34
CA GLY A 221 17.81 -15.40 1.56
C GLY A 221 17.71 -14.04 2.25
N ASP A 222 18.85 -13.40 2.39
CA ASP A 222 18.99 -12.06 2.95
C ASP A 222 19.02 -11.03 1.82
N PHE A 223 18.15 -10.02 1.89
CA PHE A 223 18.12 -8.91 0.94
C PHE A 223 18.61 -7.63 1.63
N PRO A 224 19.92 -7.32 1.55
CA PRO A 224 20.46 -6.07 2.08
C PRO A 224 20.06 -4.87 1.22
N LEU A 225 19.55 -3.83 1.87
CA LEU A 225 19.17 -2.56 1.26
C LEU A 225 20.00 -1.43 1.88
N PRO A 226 20.70 -0.61 1.06
CA PRO A 226 21.47 0.51 1.58
C PRO A 226 20.55 1.61 2.10
N GLU A 227 21.00 2.36 3.11
CA GLU A 227 20.18 3.38 3.79
C GLU A 227 19.46 4.39 2.87
N PRO A 228 20.08 4.96 1.81
CA PRO A 228 19.38 5.91 0.94
C PRO A 228 18.14 5.31 0.27
N VAL A 229 18.20 4.03 -0.09
CA VAL A 229 17.11 3.30 -0.76
C VAL A 229 15.95 3.06 0.21
N VAL A 230 16.24 2.82 1.49
CA VAL A 230 15.22 2.60 2.52
C VAL A 230 14.60 3.92 3.03
N ARG A 231 15.34 5.03 2.98
CA ARG A 231 14.82 6.33 3.41
C ARG A 231 13.88 6.97 2.40
N ASP A 232 14.01 6.62 1.12
CA ASP A 232 13.23 7.18 0.04
C ASP A 232 12.42 6.06 -0.66
N PRO A 233 11.11 5.94 -0.40
CA PRO A 233 10.29 4.92 -1.04
C PRO A 233 10.23 5.09 -2.57
N MET A 234 10.32 6.32 -3.09
CA MET A 234 10.41 6.53 -4.54
C MET A 234 11.71 5.95 -5.08
N MET A 235 12.83 6.07 -4.35
CA MET A 235 14.08 5.42 -4.71
C MET A 235 13.98 3.89 -4.66
N LEU A 236 13.38 3.33 -3.61
CA LEU A 236 13.15 1.88 -3.48
C LEU A 236 12.37 1.34 -4.69
N ASP A 237 11.19 1.89 -4.93
CA ASP A 237 10.29 1.43 -5.98
C ASP A 237 10.87 1.68 -7.37
N TRP A 238 11.56 2.80 -7.57
CA TRP A 238 12.21 3.09 -8.86
C TRP A 238 13.34 2.12 -9.17
N LEU A 239 14.24 1.88 -8.22
CA LEU A 239 15.41 1.02 -8.45
C LEU A 239 14.99 -0.45 -8.58
N LEU A 240 14.14 -0.95 -7.68
CA LEU A 240 13.61 -2.32 -7.76
C LEU A 240 12.68 -2.49 -8.96
N GLY A 241 11.85 -1.50 -9.29
CA GLY A 241 11.06 -1.50 -10.52
C GLY A 241 11.94 -1.57 -11.77
N ARG A 242 13.09 -0.88 -11.80
CA ARG A 242 14.03 -0.95 -12.93
C ARG A 242 14.71 -2.32 -13.05
N LEU A 243 14.93 -3.02 -11.93
CA LEU A 243 15.57 -4.34 -11.87
C LEU A 243 14.84 -5.39 -12.74
N THR A 244 13.52 -5.27 -12.91
CA THR A 244 12.70 -6.16 -13.77
C THR A 244 13.30 -6.33 -15.18
N ASN A 245 13.75 -5.25 -15.82
CA ASN A 245 14.38 -5.31 -17.15
C ASN A 245 15.67 -6.16 -17.16
N TYR A 246 16.40 -6.19 -16.04
CA TYR A 246 17.62 -6.99 -15.89
C TYR A 246 17.31 -8.43 -15.54
N MET A 247 16.22 -8.68 -14.80
CA MET A 247 15.66 -10.00 -14.54
C MET A 247 15.25 -10.67 -15.86
N ASP A 248 14.43 -10.00 -16.68
CA ASP A 248 14.04 -10.47 -18.01
C ASP A 248 15.27 -10.64 -18.91
N GLY A 249 16.21 -9.69 -18.84
CA GLY A 249 17.46 -9.74 -19.58
C GLY A 249 18.32 -10.97 -19.23
N ALA A 250 18.30 -11.43 -17.99
CA ALA A 250 19.01 -12.64 -17.58
C ALA A 250 18.33 -13.88 -18.12
N GLN A 251 17.00 -13.96 -17.98
CA GLN A 251 16.19 -15.06 -18.51
C GLN A 251 16.41 -15.23 -20.02
N LEU A 252 16.36 -14.12 -20.75
CA LEU A 252 16.62 -14.10 -22.19
C LEU A 252 18.04 -14.51 -22.55
N ARG A 253 19.04 -14.52 -21.67
CA ARG A 253 20.42 -14.93 -22.00
C ARG A 253 20.67 -16.42 -21.81
N LEU A 254 19.81 -17.13 -21.10
CA LEU A 254 20.00 -18.56 -20.79
C LEU A 254 20.03 -19.46 -22.03
N HIS A 255 19.50 -19.01 -23.17
CA HIS A 255 19.55 -19.76 -24.43
C HIS A 255 20.94 -19.79 -25.09
N ILE A 256 21.86 -18.88 -24.72
CA ILE A 256 23.19 -18.74 -25.34
C ILE A 256 24.36 -18.86 -24.36
N GLN A 257 24.12 -18.75 -23.05
CA GLN A 257 25.18 -18.81 -22.05
C GLN A 257 24.72 -19.42 -20.72
N PRO A 258 25.66 -19.93 -19.90
CA PRO A 258 25.37 -20.42 -18.56
C PRO A 258 24.75 -19.36 -17.63
N GLU A 259 23.98 -19.82 -16.64
CA GLU A 259 23.26 -18.97 -15.68
C GLU A 259 24.18 -17.98 -14.96
N ASP A 260 25.33 -18.43 -14.45
CA ASP A 260 26.28 -17.59 -13.72
C ASP A 260 26.82 -16.45 -14.57
N VAL A 261 27.08 -16.70 -15.85
CA VAL A 261 27.52 -15.69 -16.82
C VAL A 261 26.38 -14.71 -17.13
N ALA A 262 25.17 -15.22 -17.40
CA ALA A 262 23.97 -14.40 -17.65
C ALA A 262 23.66 -13.45 -16.49
N VAL A 263 23.63 -13.98 -15.26
CA VAL A 263 23.42 -13.20 -14.03
C VAL A 263 24.53 -12.16 -13.87
N GLN A 264 25.79 -12.53 -14.03
CA GLN A 264 26.89 -11.58 -13.81
C GLN A 264 26.87 -10.42 -14.83
N GLU A 265 26.55 -10.68 -16.09
CA GLU A 265 26.49 -9.64 -17.12
C GLU A 265 25.36 -8.63 -16.87
N VAL A 266 24.16 -9.09 -16.51
CA VAL A 266 23.06 -8.17 -16.21
C VAL A 266 23.33 -7.37 -14.93
N LEU A 267 23.97 -7.97 -13.94
CA LEU A 267 24.36 -7.28 -12.71
C LEU A 267 25.43 -6.22 -12.98
N ASN A 268 26.40 -6.47 -13.85
CA ASN A 268 27.36 -5.44 -14.27
C ASN A 268 26.65 -4.25 -14.95
N ALA A 269 25.66 -4.53 -15.80
CA ALA A 269 24.87 -3.48 -16.43
C ALA A 269 23.98 -2.72 -15.42
N TYR A 270 23.45 -3.40 -14.41
CA TYR A 270 22.67 -2.78 -13.35
C TYR A 270 23.54 -1.91 -12.43
N TYR A 271 24.72 -2.38 -12.06
CA TYR A 271 25.71 -1.60 -11.30
C TYR A 271 26.06 -0.27 -11.97
N ASN A 272 26.32 -0.32 -13.28
CA ASN A 272 26.59 0.88 -14.07
C ASN A 272 25.41 1.85 -14.05
N TYR A 273 24.17 1.34 -14.06
CA TYR A 273 22.97 2.16 -13.93
C TYR A 273 22.82 2.77 -12.53
N LEU A 274 23.10 2.01 -11.48
CA LEU A 274 23.02 2.46 -10.08
C LEU A 274 24.01 3.60 -9.78
N THR A 275 25.21 3.54 -10.36
CA THR A 275 26.31 4.48 -10.09
C THR A 275 26.40 5.62 -11.10
N ALA A 276 25.66 5.57 -12.21
CA ALA A 276 25.64 6.64 -13.20
C ALA A 276 24.91 7.89 -12.71
N ALA A 277 25.50 9.06 -12.96
CA ALA A 277 24.84 10.34 -12.76
C ALA A 277 23.60 10.45 -13.65
N LYS A 278 22.44 10.76 -13.06
CA LYS A 278 21.17 10.86 -13.77
C LYS A 278 20.80 12.34 -13.98
N PRO A 279 20.64 12.80 -15.22
CA PRO A 279 20.53 14.23 -15.53
C PRO A 279 19.11 14.83 -15.39
N ARG A 280 18.10 14.04 -15.02
CA ARG A 280 16.69 14.49 -14.96
C ARG A 280 16.01 14.03 -13.69
N THR A 281 15.22 14.92 -13.08
CA THR A 281 14.20 14.56 -12.09
C THR A 281 13.02 13.88 -12.80
N PRO A 282 12.30 12.94 -12.15
CA PRO A 282 12.40 12.51 -10.75
C PRO A 282 13.36 11.33 -10.51
N VAL A 283 14.36 11.08 -11.38
CA VAL A 283 15.23 9.91 -11.23
C VAL A 283 16.08 10.04 -9.96
N PRO A 284 16.11 9.03 -9.07
CA PRO A 284 16.87 9.10 -7.82
C PRO A 284 18.37 9.27 -8.05
N ASP A 285 19.04 9.96 -7.13
CA ASP A 285 20.49 10.20 -7.18
C ASP A 285 21.30 8.91 -7.35
N ALA A 286 22.52 9.06 -7.89
CA ALA A 286 23.43 7.95 -8.06
C ALA A 286 23.86 7.39 -6.70
N LEU A 287 23.88 6.06 -6.57
CA LEU A 287 24.42 5.39 -5.41
C LEU A 287 25.95 5.44 -5.42
N THR A 288 26.56 5.46 -4.24
CA THR A 288 28.00 5.23 -4.14
C THR A 288 28.33 3.80 -4.57
N PRO A 289 29.58 3.49 -5.00
CA PRO A 289 30.00 2.13 -5.32
C PRO A 289 29.62 1.10 -4.24
N LYS A 290 29.83 1.45 -2.96
CA LYS A 290 29.52 0.58 -1.82
C LYS A 290 28.02 0.36 -1.61
N GLN A 291 27.22 1.42 -1.75
CA GLN A 291 25.76 1.31 -1.69
C GLN A 291 25.22 0.46 -2.85
N ALA A 292 25.79 0.63 -4.04
CA ALA A 292 25.45 -0.18 -5.21
C ALA A 292 25.85 -1.64 -5.02
N ASP A 293 27.00 -1.94 -4.41
CA ASP A 293 27.41 -3.31 -4.08
C ASP A 293 26.42 -3.99 -3.12
N SER A 294 25.94 -3.27 -2.10
CA SER A 294 24.90 -3.79 -1.20
C SER A 294 23.59 -4.09 -1.93
N LEU A 295 23.12 -3.16 -2.79
CA LEU A 295 21.90 -3.41 -3.57
C LEU A 295 22.08 -4.50 -4.63
N LEU A 296 23.30 -4.72 -5.12
CA LEU A 296 23.62 -5.80 -6.05
C LEU A 296 23.45 -7.19 -5.45
N GLU A 297 23.69 -7.36 -4.14
CA GLU A 297 23.43 -8.63 -3.46
C GLU A 297 21.93 -8.98 -3.49
N THR A 298 21.08 -8.00 -3.16
CA THR A 298 19.62 -8.11 -3.32
C THR A 298 19.25 -8.39 -4.78
N ALA A 299 19.81 -7.65 -5.73
CA ALA A 299 19.53 -7.83 -7.15
C ALA A 299 19.92 -9.22 -7.67
N ARG A 300 21.06 -9.76 -7.23
CA ARG A 300 21.53 -11.09 -7.61
C ARG A 300 20.53 -12.18 -7.20
N LEU A 301 20.07 -12.13 -5.95
CA LEU A 301 19.08 -13.09 -5.45
C LEU A 301 17.76 -12.97 -6.23
N LEU A 302 17.26 -11.76 -6.45
CA LEU A 302 16.02 -11.53 -7.20
C LEU A 302 16.11 -12.00 -8.66
N VAL A 303 17.25 -11.79 -9.33
CA VAL A 303 17.47 -12.31 -10.69
C VAL A 303 17.50 -13.84 -10.69
N GLN A 304 18.18 -14.47 -9.73
CA GLN A 304 18.19 -15.94 -9.62
C GLN A 304 16.82 -16.52 -9.31
N LEU A 305 16.02 -15.85 -8.47
CA LEU A 305 14.64 -16.23 -8.19
C LEU A 305 13.75 -16.03 -9.42
N HIS A 306 13.97 -14.97 -10.20
CA HIS A 306 13.26 -14.75 -11.46
C HIS A 306 13.52 -15.86 -12.47
N ILE A 307 14.76 -16.33 -12.58
CA ILE A 307 15.11 -17.45 -13.45
C ILE A 307 14.34 -18.74 -13.08
N ARG A 308 13.94 -18.85 -11.81
CA ARG A 308 13.12 -19.95 -11.27
C ARG A 308 11.61 -19.66 -11.29
N ASN A 309 11.20 -18.54 -11.90
CA ASN A 309 9.82 -18.03 -11.98
C ASN A 309 9.21 -17.59 -10.63
N ASP A 310 10.04 -17.20 -9.66
CA ASP A 310 9.59 -16.65 -8.37
C ASP A 310 9.99 -15.18 -8.16
N GLY A 311 10.74 -14.60 -9.10
CA GLY A 311 11.38 -13.30 -8.94
C GLY A 311 10.43 -12.13 -8.76
N THR A 312 9.30 -12.10 -9.49
CA THR A 312 8.32 -11.01 -9.39
C THR A 312 7.65 -10.99 -8.01
N LEU A 313 7.26 -12.17 -7.50
CA LEU A 313 6.71 -12.30 -6.15
C LEU A 313 7.73 -11.80 -5.10
N TRP A 314 8.98 -12.26 -5.18
CA TRP A 314 10.01 -11.87 -4.22
C TRP A 314 10.42 -10.40 -4.33
N LEU A 315 10.42 -9.82 -5.53
CA LEU A 315 10.65 -8.39 -5.74
C LEU A 315 9.64 -7.57 -4.93
N HIS A 316 8.36 -7.92 -5.06
CA HIS A 316 7.29 -7.25 -4.34
C HIS A 316 7.33 -7.51 -2.85
N LEU A 317 7.62 -8.75 -2.41
CA LEU A 317 7.82 -9.02 -0.99
C LEU A 317 8.95 -8.16 -0.40
N VAL A 318 10.08 -8.01 -1.10
CA VAL A 318 11.20 -7.15 -0.69
C VAL A 318 10.78 -5.68 -0.58
N GLN A 319 10.03 -5.16 -1.57
CA GLN A 319 9.50 -3.79 -1.52
C GLN A 319 8.60 -3.58 -0.29
N ASN A 320 7.65 -4.50 -0.08
CA ASN A 320 6.70 -4.41 1.02
C ASN A 320 7.36 -4.60 2.39
N MET A 321 8.32 -5.53 2.52
CA MET A 321 9.08 -5.76 3.75
C MET A 321 9.96 -4.57 4.17
N ALA A 322 10.32 -3.68 3.24
CA ALA A 322 11.04 -2.45 3.57
C ALA A 322 10.12 -1.37 4.17
N ALA A 323 8.80 -1.43 3.93
CA ALA A 323 7.85 -0.38 4.31
C ALA A 323 7.86 -0.03 5.82
N PRO A 324 7.92 -0.99 6.77
CA PRO A 324 8.04 -0.67 8.19
C PRO A 324 9.25 0.20 8.50
N THR A 325 10.40 -0.08 7.89
CA THR A 325 11.61 0.75 8.09
C THR A 325 11.46 2.13 7.46
N VAL A 326 10.94 2.19 6.23
CA VAL A 326 10.67 3.46 5.53
C VAL A 326 9.78 4.35 6.39
N PHE A 327 8.70 3.78 6.94
CA PHE A 327 7.73 4.53 7.73
C PHE A 327 8.32 4.95 9.08
N SER A 328 9.08 4.06 9.74
CA SER A 328 9.73 4.37 11.00
C SER A 328 10.74 5.51 10.87
N LYS A 329 11.46 5.59 9.75
CA LYS A 329 12.43 6.66 9.49
C LYS A 329 11.78 8.00 9.11
N ARG A 330 10.54 7.99 8.62
CA ARG A 330 9.82 9.20 8.24
C ARG A 330 9.41 10.03 9.46
N GLY A 331 8.90 9.38 10.51
CA GLY A 331 8.39 10.05 11.72
C GLY A 331 7.13 10.86 11.43
N PHE A 332 5.96 10.22 11.49
CA PHE A 332 4.67 10.84 11.17
C PHE A 332 4.16 11.74 12.28
N ASP A 333 3.35 12.73 11.91
CA ASP A 333 2.69 13.62 12.87
C ASP A 333 1.58 12.90 13.62
N ARG A 334 0.86 12.00 12.94
CA ARG A 334 -0.34 11.34 13.45
C ARG A 334 -0.32 9.84 13.20
N LEU A 335 -0.86 9.09 14.16
CA LEU A 335 -1.09 7.66 14.04
C LEU A 335 -2.54 7.36 14.38
N ALA A 336 -3.26 6.77 13.43
CA ALA A 336 -4.63 6.30 13.63
C ALA A 336 -4.68 4.82 13.31
N SER A 337 -5.25 3.99 14.19
CA SER A 337 -5.35 2.55 13.92
C SER A 337 -6.34 1.85 14.84
N HIS A 338 -6.35 0.53 14.76
CA HIS A 338 -7.01 -0.38 15.67
C HIS A 338 -5.98 -1.28 16.35
N GLY A 339 -6.20 -1.64 17.62
CA GLY A 339 -5.30 -2.58 18.29
C GLY A 339 -5.29 -2.52 19.81
N SER A 340 -4.42 -3.34 20.38
CA SER A 340 -4.23 -3.43 21.83
C SER A 340 -3.38 -2.27 22.37
N PRO A 341 -3.43 -1.97 23.68
CA PRO A 341 -2.53 -1.00 24.30
C PRO A 341 -1.03 -1.28 24.08
N ALA A 342 -0.65 -2.54 23.95
CA ALA A 342 0.73 -2.93 23.64
C ALA A 342 1.11 -2.60 22.18
N PHE A 343 0.19 -2.82 21.24
CA PHE A 343 0.35 -2.43 19.85
C PHE A 343 0.43 -0.90 19.72
N PHE A 344 -0.45 -0.17 20.42
CA PHE A 344 -0.42 1.30 20.52
C PHE A 344 0.95 1.82 20.94
N LYS A 345 1.48 1.32 22.05
CA LYS A 345 2.78 1.75 22.57
C LYS A 345 3.89 1.50 21.55
N SER A 346 3.98 0.28 21.02
CA SER A 346 5.05 -0.12 20.10
C SER A 346 5.02 0.69 18.81
N CYS A 347 3.85 0.86 18.20
CA CYS A 347 3.73 1.61 16.96
C CYS A 347 3.94 3.12 17.17
N SER A 348 3.52 3.66 18.31
CA SER A 348 3.80 5.07 18.64
C SER A 348 5.30 5.31 18.77
N GLU A 349 6.04 4.40 19.40
CA GLU A 349 7.51 4.49 19.52
C GLU A 349 8.23 4.32 18.17
N LEU A 350 7.69 3.50 17.27
CA LEU A 350 8.32 3.20 15.98
C LEU A 350 8.06 4.26 14.91
N TYR A 351 6.84 4.81 14.84
CA TYR A 351 6.36 5.53 13.66
C TYR A 351 6.07 7.02 13.85
N LEU A 352 5.90 7.49 15.09
CA LEU A 352 5.65 8.91 15.33
C LEU A 352 6.93 9.73 15.41
N GLY A 353 6.85 10.97 14.96
CA GLY A 353 7.85 12.00 15.26
C GLY A 353 7.78 12.46 16.71
N THR A 354 8.70 13.34 17.12
CA THR A 354 8.86 13.80 18.52
C THR A 354 7.59 14.46 19.10
N GLU A 355 6.84 15.19 18.28
CA GLU A 355 5.57 15.87 18.66
C GLU A 355 4.34 15.11 18.15
N GLY A 356 4.53 13.84 17.78
CA GLY A 356 3.48 13.02 17.18
C GLY A 356 2.36 12.67 18.17
N GLN A 357 1.15 12.48 17.64
CA GLN A 357 -0.02 12.08 18.42
C GLN A 357 -0.64 10.81 17.85
N ALA A 358 -1.09 9.92 18.71
CA ALA A 358 -1.73 8.67 18.32
C ALA A 358 -3.14 8.56 18.89
N ALA A 359 -4.04 7.97 18.12
CA ALA A 359 -5.37 7.58 18.55
C ALA A 359 -5.67 6.18 18.02
N MET A 360 -6.06 5.24 18.89
CA MET A 360 -6.29 3.85 18.50
C MET A 360 -7.59 3.31 19.09
N VAL A 361 -8.41 2.73 18.22
CA VAL A 361 -9.64 2.04 18.63
C VAL A 361 -9.27 0.70 19.25
N THR A 362 -9.79 0.42 20.45
CA THR A 362 -9.59 -0.89 21.07
C THR A 362 -10.51 -1.95 20.45
N PRO A 363 -10.12 -3.23 20.46
CA PRO A 363 -10.93 -4.31 19.91
C PRO A 363 -12.32 -4.36 20.55
N GLN A 364 -13.35 -4.48 19.71
CA GLN A 364 -14.74 -4.59 20.15
C GLN A 364 -15.13 -6.06 20.30
N SER A 365 -15.86 -6.38 21.38
CA SER A 365 -16.38 -7.72 21.63
C SER A 365 -17.78 -7.95 21.06
N SER A 366 -18.50 -6.86 20.74
CA SER A 366 -19.84 -6.89 20.14
C SER A 366 -19.79 -6.42 18.69
N PRO A 367 -20.54 -7.07 17.76
CA PRO A 367 -20.68 -6.58 16.39
C PRO A 367 -21.44 -5.25 16.30
N THR A 368 -22.30 -4.96 17.28
CA THR A 368 -23.04 -3.70 17.41
C THR A 368 -22.76 -3.13 18.80
N PRO A 369 -21.61 -2.49 19.01
CA PRO A 369 -21.25 -1.93 20.30
C PRO A 369 -22.04 -0.64 20.58
N ASP A 370 -22.52 -0.47 21.81
CA ASP A 370 -23.18 0.77 22.26
C ASP A 370 -22.16 1.85 22.68
N SER A 371 -20.87 1.49 22.73
CA SER A 371 -19.78 2.42 23.02
C SER A 371 -18.46 1.95 22.44
N PHE A 372 -17.56 2.89 22.15
CA PHE A 372 -16.20 2.63 21.69
C PHE A 372 -15.19 3.20 22.68
N GLN A 373 -14.05 2.52 22.79
CA GLN A 373 -12.93 2.96 23.61
C GLN A 373 -11.76 3.30 22.69
N ILE A 374 -11.15 4.46 22.91
CA ILE A 374 -10.04 4.97 22.14
C ILE A 374 -8.89 5.28 23.08
N ILE A 375 -7.69 4.81 22.74
CA ILE A 375 -6.45 5.18 23.42
C ILE A 375 -5.88 6.40 22.70
N THR A 376 -5.76 7.54 23.37
CA THR A 376 -5.25 8.80 22.76
C THR A 376 -3.87 9.20 23.26
N GLY A 377 -3.29 8.40 24.17
CA GLY A 377 -2.00 8.64 24.79
C GLY A 377 -1.68 7.57 25.83
N PRO A 378 -0.46 7.55 26.39
CA PRO A 378 -0.07 6.57 27.40
C PRO A 378 -1.01 6.59 28.62
N GLY A 379 -1.85 5.56 28.74
CA GLY A 379 -2.84 5.45 29.81
C GLY A 379 -4.07 6.35 29.68
N GLN A 380 -4.21 7.12 28.59
CA GLN A 380 -5.38 7.97 28.35
C GLN A 380 -6.43 7.22 27.54
N LEU A 381 -7.63 7.08 28.12
CA LEU A 381 -8.77 6.45 27.47
C LEU A 381 -9.87 7.49 27.23
N THR A 382 -10.40 7.50 26.02
CA THR A 382 -11.58 8.26 25.64
C THR A 382 -12.68 7.28 25.27
N SER A 383 -13.81 7.39 25.95
CA SER A 383 -15.02 6.60 25.73
C SER A 383 -16.02 7.39 24.91
N LEU A 384 -16.56 6.77 23.87
CA LEU A 384 -17.62 7.33 23.01
C LEU A 384 -18.87 6.49 23.21
N GLN A 385 -19.88 7.06 23.85
CA GLN A 385 -21.17 6.41 24.08
C GLN A 385 -22.18 6.83 23.02
N ILE A 386 -22.89 5.85 22.47
CA ILE A 386 -23.97 6.09 21.53
C ILE A 386 -25.27 6.36 22.30
N GLU A 387 -25.84 7.54 22.14
CA GLU A 387 -27.08 7.98 22.76
C GLU A 387 -28.23 7.98 21.75
N GLY A 388 -29.41 7.46 22.15
CA GLY A 388 -30.62 7.54 21.33
C GLY A 388 -30.79 6.44 20.27
N GLY A 389 -30.01 5.36 20.34
CA GLY A 389 -30.12 4.19 19.45
C GLY A 389 -28.93 4.03 18.51
N PRO A 390 -28.84 2.91 17.76
CA PRO A 390 -27.68 2.60 16.93
C PRO A 390 -27.47 3.64 15.83
N VAL A 391 -26.22 4.06 15.64
CA VAL A 391 -25.81 4.97 14.57
C VAL A 391 -25.35 4.11 13.37
N PRO A 392 -25.91 4.32 12.16
CA PRO A 392 -25.45 3.62 10.95
C PRO A 392 -23.95 3.78 10.72
N SER A 393 -23.29 2.71 10.28
CA SER A 393 -21.83 2.68 10.13
C SER A 393 -21.30 3.56 9.01
N ASP A 394 -22.13 3.87 8.02
CA ASP A 394 -21.84 4.70 6.86
C ASP A 394 -22.09 6.21 7.10
N ARG A 395 -22.63 6.57 8.26
CA ARG A 395 -22.96 7.95 8.60
C ARG A 395 -21.68 8.79 8.79
N SER A 396 -21.73 10.06 8.38
CA SER A 396 -20.66 11.03 8.63
C SER A 396 -20.56 11.39 10.12
N TRP A 397 -19.38 11.80 10.58
CA TRP A 397 -19.16 12.35 11.90
C TRP A 397 -19.98 13.62 12.14
N ALA A 398 -20.08 14.49 11.12
CA ALA A 398 -20.87 15.72 11.19
C ALA A 398 -22.33 15.45 11.58
N ASP A 399 -22.92 14.35 11.08
CA ASP A 399 -24.28 13.95 11.37
C ASP A 399 -24.40 13.04 12.61
N ALA A 400 -23.38 12.23 12.90
CA ALA A 400 -23.38 11.29 14.02
C ALA A 400 -23.14 11.98 15.37
N LYS A 401 -22.34 13.06 15.42
CA LYS A 401 -21.89 13.69 16.68
C LYS A 401 -23.00 14.11 17.63
N VAL A 402 -24.20 14.40 17.13
CA VAL A 402 -25.37 14.76 17.97
C VAL A 402 -25.88 13.59 18.81
N SER A 403 -25.54 12.36 18.42
CA SER A 403 -25.90 11.11 19.08
C SER A 403 -24.71 10.47 19.80
N ILE A 404 -23.56 11.14 19.88
CA ILE A 404 -22.35 10.59 20.48
C ILE A 404 -21.90 11.45 21.65
N ARG A 405 -21.83 10.84 22.82
CA ARG A 405 -21.27 11.48 24.02
C ARG A 405 -19.83 11.02 24.21
N VAL A 406 -18.91 11.98 24.19
CA VAL A 406 -17.48 11.77 24.42
C VAL A 406 -17.13 12.03 25.89
N THR A 407 -16.55 11.05 26.56
CA THR A 407 -16.03 11.17 27.94
C THR A 407 -14.56 10.78 27.98
N LYS A 408 -13.71 11.65 28.53
CA LYS A 408 -12.28 11.38 28.73
C LYS A 408 -12.07 10.87 30.14
N ASP A 409 -11.56 9.66 30.28
CA ASP A 409 -11.15 9.10 31.56
C ASP A 409 -9.75 9.66 31.87
N SER A 410 -9.61 10.31 33.02
CA SER A 410 -8.40 11.07 33.42
C SER A 410 -7.42 10.20 34.17
#